data_AF-A0A950Q018-F1
#
_entry.id   AF-A0A950Q018-F1
#
_cell.length_a   1.000
_cell.length_b   1.000
_cell.length_c   1.000
_cell.angle_alpha   90.00
_cell.angle_beta   90.00
_cell.angle_gamma   90.00
#
_symmetry.space_group_name_H-M   'P 1'
#
loop_
_entity.id
_entity.type
_entity.pdbx_description
1 polymer ?
#
loop_
_entity_poly.entity_id
_entity_poly.type
_entity_poly.pdbx_seq_one_letter_code
_entity_poly.pdbx_strand_id
1 'polypeptide(L)' 'MTGRDVLSKVPAVTLGFWVIKILATTLGETGGDSITMSWLGETTSAATGYGYLIGTGLLLVPFVVLVVAQTLAKKFHP' A
#
# COMPACT_ATOMS: atom_id res chain seq x y z
N MET A 1 19.83 -27.92 6.01
CA MET A 1 19.66 -27.00 4.86
C MET A 1 21.04 -26.71 4.29
N THR A 2 21.33 -27.17 3.09
CA THR A 2 22.63 -27.01 2.41
C THR A 2 22.79 -25.57 1.91
N GLY A 3 23.98 -24.96 2.05
CA GLY A 3 24.22 -23.52 1.80
C GLY A 3 23.86 -22.97 0.41
N ARG A 4 23.62 -23.83 -0.59
CA ARG A 4 23.10 -23.45 -1.91
C ARG A 4 21.64 -22.98 -1.88
N ASP A 5 20.82 -23.52 -0.98
CA ASP A 5 19.40 -23.15 -0.87
C ASP A 5 19.21 -21.77 -0.22
N VAL A 6 20.12 -21.39 0.68
CA VAL A 6 20.13 -20.08 1.34
C VAL A 6 20.53 -18.99 0.34
N LEU A 7 21.52 -19.27 -0.53
CA LEU A 7 21.99 -18.34 -1.56
C LEU A 7 20.94 -18.06 -2.66
N SER A 8 19.99 -18.98 -2.92
CA SER A 8 18.91 -18.75 -3.90
C SER A 8 17.67 -18.09 -3.29
N LYS A 9 17.37 -18.32 -2.00
CA LYS A 9 16.20 -17.70 -1.34
C LYS A 9 16.38 -16.22 -1.08
N VAL A 10 17.56 -15.80 -0.63
CA VAL A 10 17.81 -14.40 -0.26
C VAL A 10 17.66 -13.45 -1.47
N PRO A 11 18.24 -13.72 -2.65
CA PRO A 11 18.05 -12.87 -3.83
C PRO A 11 16.61 -12.83 -4.32
N ALA A 12 15.90 -13.97 -4.33
CA ALA A 12 14.51 -14.04 -4.77
C ALA A 12 13.56 -13.23 -3.87
N VAL A 13 13.70 -13.37 -2.54
CA VAL A 13 12.92 -12.59 -1.56
C VAL A 13 13.28 -11.10 -1.65
N THR A 14 14.56 -10.78 -1.86
CA THR A 14 15.01 -9.39 -2.01
C THR A 14 14.41 -8.74 -3.25
N LEU A 15 14.39 -9.42 -4.40
CA LEU A 15 13.74 -8.92 -5.61
C LEU A 15 12.23 -8.74 -5.41
N GLY A 16 11.55 -9.72 -4.81
CA GLY A 16 10.13 -9.61 -4.48
C GLY A 16 9.82 -8.40 -3.58
N PHE A 17 10.63 -8.20 -2.53
CA PHE A 17 10.55 -7.03 -1.67
C PHE A 17 10.66 -5.72 -2.45
N TRP A 18 11.65 -5.59 -3.34
CA TRP A 18 11.86 -4.36 -4.10
C TRP A 18 10.72 -4.09 -5.09
N VAL A 19 10.20 -5.12 -5.77
CA VAL A 19 9.04 -4.98 -6.65
C VAL A 19 7.83 -4.48 -5.87
N ILE A 20 7.51 -5.13 -4.74
CA ILE A 20 6.39 -4.72 -3.88
C ILE A 20 6.60 -3.29 -3.36
N LYS A 21 7.81 -2.94 -2.93
CA LYS A 21 8.14 -1.60 -2.43
C LYS A 21 7.90 -0.52 -3.48
N ILE A 22 8.38 -0.73 -4.70
CA ILE A 22 8.20 0.23 -5.80
C ILE A 22 6.71 0.41 -6.11
N LEU A 23 5.97 -0.70 -6.23
CA LEU A 23 4.53 -0.65 -6.45
C LEU A 23 3.82 0.07 -5.29
N ALA A 24 4.13 -0.27 -4.05
CA ALA A 24 3.49 0.31 -2.88
C ALA A 24 3.78 1.81 -2.70
N THR A 25 5.00 2.26 -3.01
CA THR A 25 5.37 3.69 -2.85
C THR A 25 4.89 4.52 -4.03
N THR A 26 5.20 4.14 -5.27
CA THR A 26 4.81 4.93 -6.44
C THR A 26 3.30 4.92 -6.68
N LEU A 27 2.65 3.75 -6.60
CA LEU A 27 1.20 3.66 -6.76
C LEU A 27 0.48 4.24 -5.54
N GLY A 28 1.03 4.06 -4.34
CA GLY A 28 0.45 4.57 -3.10
C GLY A 28 0.43 6.10 -3.07
N GLU A 29 1.58 6.73 -3.33
CA GLU A 29 1.70 8.19 -3.37
C GLU A 29 0.86 8.78 -4.52
N THR A 30 1.07 8.31 -5.76
CA THR A 30 0.34 8.83 -6.94
C THR A 30 -1.16 8.56 -6.86
N GLY A 31 -1.56 7.39 -6.34
CA GLY A 31 -2.96 7.03 -6.16
C GLY A 31 -3.64 7.86 -5.07
N GLY A 32 -2.93 8.10 -3.96
CA GLY A 32 -3.37 9.02 -2.91
C GLY A 32 -3.59 10.43 -3.43
N ASP A 33 -2.61 10.98 -4.17
CA ASP A 33 -2.69 12.30 -4.80
C ASP A 33 -3.83 12.38 -5.81
N SER A 34 -4.09 11.32 -6.57
CA SER A 34 -5.21 11.28 -7.52
C SER A 34 -6.56 11.38 -6.81
N ILE A 35 -6.71 10.74 -5.64
CA ILE A 35 -7.96 10.79 -4.87
C ILE A 35 -8.14 12.16 -4.20
N THR A 36 -7.10 12.70 -3.56
CA THR A 36 -7.20 13.96 -2.82
C THR A 36 -7.20 15.18 -3.72
N MET A 37 -6.31 15.23 -4.71
CA MET A 37 -6.11 16.40 -5.55
C MET A 37 -7.03 16.40 -6.77
N SER A 38 -7.20 15.26 -7.46
CA SER A 38 -8.02 15.20 -8.68
C SER A 38 -9.49 14.91 -8.41
N TRP A 39 -9.82 13.90 -7.60
CA TRP A 39 -11.22 13.53 -7.33
C TRP A 39 -11.89 14.45 -6.31
N LEU A 40 -11.20 14.77 -5.22
CA LEU A 40 -11.72 15.63 -4.16
C LEU A 40 -11.38 17.12 -4.38
N GLY A 41 -10.54 17.43 -5.37
CA GLY A 41 -10.32 18.78 -5.84
C GLY A 41 -9.60 19.70 -4.85
N GLU A 42 -8.84 19.16 -3.89
CA GLU A 42 -8.21 19.95 -2.82
C GLU A 42 -7.19 20.98 -3.32
N THR A 43 -6.60 20.77 -4.50
CA THR A 43 -5.67 21.73 -5.12
C THR A 43 -6.36 22.68 -6.10
N THR A 44 -7.68 22.59 -6.25
CA THR A 44 -8.48 23.43 -7.15
C THR A 44 -9.09 24.61 -6.41
N SER A 45 -9.51 25.63 -7.16
CA SER A 45 -10.19 26.81 -6.60
C SER A 45 -11.55 26.51 -5.94
N ALA A 46 -12.05 25.28 -6.08
CA ALA A 46 -13.29 24.81 -5.47
C ALA A 46 -13.04 23.91 -4.24
N ALA A 47 -11.82 23.90 -3.69
CA ALA A 47 -11.46 23.06 -2.55
C ALA A 47 -12.40 23.27 -1.35
N THR A 48 -12.86 22.16 -0.79
CA THR A 48 -13.69 22.17 0.42
C THR A 48 -12.84 22.21 1.70
N GLY A 49 -11.54 21.92 1.59
CA GLY A 49 -10.57 21.89 2.69
C GLY A 49 -10.54 20.57 3.46
N TYR A 50 -11.37 19.61 3.08
CA TYR A 50 -11.54 18.31 3.76
C TYR A 50 -11.04 17.12 2.96
N GLY A 51 -10.68 17.29 1.69
CA GLY A 51 -10.35 16.19 0.80
C GLY A 51 -9.10 15.40 1.21
N TYR A 52 -8.13 16.02 1.89
CA TYR A 52 -7.02 15.25 2.50
C TYR A 52 -7.48 14.34 3.63
N LEU A 53 -8.37 14.84 4.49
CA LEU A 53 -8.93 14.08 5.60
C LEU A 53 -9.80 12.92 5.08
N ILE A 54 -10.67 13.21 4.12
CA ILE A 54 -11.55 12.24 3.48
C ILE A 54 -10.74 11.20 2.71
N GLY A 55 -9.78 11.62 1.87
CA GLY A 55 -8.92 10.71 1.10
C GLY A 55 -8.06 9.82 1.99
N THR A 56 -7.52 10.35 3.08
CA THR A 56 -6.79 9.56 4.08
C THR A 56 -7.70 8.53 4.73
N GLY A 57 -8.91 8.93 5.16
CA GLY A 57 -9.89 7.98 5.70
C GLY A 57 -10.24 6.87 4.70
N LEU A 58 -10.44 7.23 3.44
CA LEU A 58 -10.84 6.31 2.38
C LEU A 58 -9.77 5.25 2.06
N LEU A 59 -8.49 5.59 2.18
CA LEU A 59 -7.40 4.62 1.97
C LEU A 59 -7.00 3.88 3.26
N LEU A 60 -6.93 4.59 4.39
CA LEU A 60 -6.44 4.05 5.66
C LEU A 60 -7.44 3.07 6.29
N VAL A 61 -8.74 3.36 6.24
CA VAL A 61 -9.78 2.50 6.84
C VAL A 61 -9.78 1.10 6.22
N PRO A 62 -9.93 0.93 4.89
CA PRO A 62 -9.87 -0.41 4.30
C PRO A 62 -8.51 -1.07 4.50
N PHE A 63 -7.41 -0.31 4.45
CA PHE A 63 -6.07 -0.84 4.74
C PHE A 63 -6.00 -1.47 6.14
N VAL A 64 -6.42 -0.74 7.18
CA VAL A 64 -6.43 -1.25 8.56
C VAL A 64 -7.35 -2.46 8.70
N VAL A 65 -8.55 -2.42 8.10
CA VAL A 65 -9.48 -3.56 8.12
C VAL A 65 -8.84 -4.81 7.50
N LEU A 66 -8.18 -4.66 6.34
CA LEU A 66 -7.51 -5.76 5.67
C LEU A 66 -6.30 -6.28 6.47
N VAL A 67 -5.50 -5.40 7.06
CA VAL A 67 -4.35 -5.78 7.91
C VAL A 67 -4.82 -6.53 9.15
N VAL A 68 -5.88 -6.06 9.81
CA VAL A 68 -6.47 -6.73 10.96
C VAL A 68 -7.02 -8.09 10.56
N ALA A 69 -7.78 -8.17 9.46
CA ALA A 69 -8.30 -9.43 8.94
C ALA A 69 -7.19 -10.43 8.61
N GLN A 70 -6.10 -9.99 7.98
CA GLN A 70 -4.93 -10.83 7.70
C GLN A 70 -4.20 -11.28 8.97
N THR A 71 -4.06 -10.41 9.97
CA THR A 71 -3.39 -10.75 11.23
C THR A 71 -4.21 -11.74 12.06
N LEU A 72 -5.54 -11.65 12.00
CA LEU A 72 -6.45 -12.57 12.67
C LEU A 72 -6.63 -13.90 11.94
N ALA A 73 -6.24 -13.98 10.66
CA ALA A 73 -6.33 -15.20 9.88
C ALA A 73 -5.37 -16.27 10.44
N LYS A 74 -5.94 -17.28 11.11
CA LYS A 74 -5.18 -18.39 11.73
C LYS A 74 -4.52 -19.33 10.72
N LYS A 75 -4.99 -19.32 9.47
CA LYS A 75 -4.50 -20.20 8.40
C LYS A 75 -4.18 -19.37 7.17
N PHE A 76 -2.91 -19.37 6.80
CA PHE A 76 -2.46 -18.80 5.54
C PHE A 76 -2.92 -19.72 4.40
N HIS A 77 -3.67 -19.17 3.44
CA HIS A 77 -3.99 -19.86 2.20
C HIS A 77 -3.09 -19.27 1.10
N PRO A 78 -1.95 -19.93 0.80
CA PRO A 78 -0.97 -19.47 -0.19
C PRO A 78 -1.51 -19.48 -1.62
#